data_AF-A0ABD2UAL9-F1
#
_entry.id   AF-A0ABD2UAL9-F1
#
_cell.length_a   1.000
_cell.length_b   1.000
_cell.length_c   1.000
_cell.angle_alpha   90.00
_cell.angle_beta   90.00
_cell.angle_gamma   90.00
#
_symmetry.space_group_name_H-M   'P 1'
#
loop_
_entity.id
_entity.type
_entity.pdbx_description
1 polymer ?
#
loop_
_entity_poly.entity_id
_entity_poly.type
_entity_poly.pdbx_seq_one_letter_code
_entity_poly.pdbx_strand_id
1 'polypeptide(L)'
;MNDLMTKSFTSYIDLKKAAMKDVEASPDLEMGMTQMDQNLTAFLEEAEKVKLEMNSIKEILRRLQDTNEESKSLHKPEALKSIRDGINSDIVAVLKKARAIRSQLEEMDRSNAINRRLSGCKEGTLVDRTRSAVTNGLRKKLKELMMDFQGLRQRMMTEYKETVGRRYFTVTGEHPDEEVIDKIISSGNGQGGEEFLSRAIQEHGRGKVLETVVEIQDRHDAAKEIERSLLELHQIFLDMAVMVEAQGEKMDDIEHHVVNAAQYVNDGAKNLKTAKKYQKSSRKCMFIGVIVLLILILIVIIPIATSFTKS
;
A
#
# COMPACT_ATOMS: atom_id res chain seq x y z
N MET A 1 -15.57 3.42 -2.97
CA MET A 1 -15.27 4.33 -1.84
C MET A 1 -13.79 4.72 -1.71
N ASN A 2 -12.80 3.90 -2.15
CA ASN A 2 -11.35 4.12 -1.92
C ASN A 2 -10.70 5.38 -2.55
N ASP A 3 -11.44 6.16 -3.35
CA ASP A 3 -10.89 7.30 -4.11
C ASP A 3 -10.96 8.62 -3.33
N LEU A 4 -11.81 8.71 -2.30
CA LEU A 4 -11.99 9.93 -1.49
C LEU A 4 -10.77 10.27 -0.64
N MET A 5 -10.12 9.25 -0.09
CA MET A 5 -8.94 9.36 0.76
C MET A 5 -7.70 9.70 -0.07
N THR A 6 -7.63 9.18 -1.30
CA THR A 6 -6.52 9.43 -2.22
C THR A 6 -6.46 10.89 -2.64
N LYS A 7 -7.60 11.46 -3.04
CA LYS A 7 -7.66 12.85 -3.51
C LYS A 7 -7.34 13.86 -2.41
N SER A 8 -7.70 13.58 -1.16
CA SER A 8 -7.43 14.50 -0.05
C SER A 8 -5.94 14.60 0.27
N PHE A 9 -5.20 13.49 0.27
CA PHE A 9 -3.76 13.49 0.54
C PHE A 9 -2.93 14.12 -0.59
N THR A 10 -3.21 13.79 -1.85
CA THR A 10 -2.49 14.38 -2.99
C THR A 10 -2.73 15.89 -3.06
N SER A 11 -3.97 16.32 -2.86
CA SER A 11 -4.32 17.74 -2.83
C SER A 11 -3.60 18.51 -1.72
N TYR A 12 -3.30 17.88 -0.57
CA TYR A 12 -2.57 18.53 0.52
C TYR A 12 -1.11 18.83 0.16
N ILE A 13 -0.40 17.81 -0.35
CA ILE A 13 1.01 17.93 -0.72
C ILE A 13 1.19 19.02 -1.79
N ASP A 14 0.29 19.03 -2.79
CA ASP A 14 0.30 20.03 -3.86
C ASP A 14 0.00 21.45 -3.34
N LEU A 15 -1.01 21.60 -2.46
CA LEU A 15 -1.31 22.90 -1.84
C LEU A 15 -0.16 23.40 -0.96
N LYS A 16 0.48 22.50 -0.20
CA LYS A 16 1.61 22.86 0.68
C LYS A 16 2.84 23.27 -0.14
N LYS A 17 3.16 22.54 -1.20
CA LYS A 17 4.27 22.87 -2.10
C LYS A 17 4.09 24.24 -2.76
N ALA A 18 2.85 24.60 -3.09
CA ALA A 18 2.50 25.93 -3.58
C ALA A 18 2.58 27.02 -2.49
N ALA A 19 2.28 26.69 -1.23
CA ALA A 19 2.33 27.63 -0.11
C ALA A 19 3.77 27.90 0.41
N MET A 20 4.63 26.87 0.45
CA MET A 20 6.02 26.96 0.90
C MET A 20 6.92 27.81 -0.01
N LYS A 21 6.56 27.94 -1.30
CA LYS A 21 7.32 28.75 -2.26
C LYS A 21 7.27 30.26 -1.97
N ASP A 22 6.39 30.69 -1.06
CA ASP A 22 5.94 32.09 -0.94
C ASP A 22 6.06 32.71 0.47
N VAL A 23 6.72 32.08 1.46
CA VAL A 23 6.71 32.54 2.86
C VAL A 23 8.11 32.59 3.50
N GLU A 24 8.55 33.80 3.84
CA GLU A 24 9.55 34.11 4.86
C GLU A 24 8.90 35.10 5.87
N ALA A 25 8.73 34.72 7.15
CA ALA A 25 8.90 35.58 8.35
C ALA A 25 8.13 35.08 9.62
N SER A 26 8.81 34.43 10.57
CA SER A 26 9.05 34.79 11.99
C SER A 26 9.70 33.61 12.76
N PRO A 27 10.89 33.70 13.39
CA PRO A 27 11.74 32.51 13.58
C PRO A 27 11.25 31.40 14.55
N ASP A 28 10.83 31.72 15.78
CA ASP A 28 10.77 30.70 16.85
C ASP A 28 9.44 29.92 16.97
N LEU A 29 8.30 30.60 16.77
CA LEU A 29 6.99 29.92 16.77
C LEU A 29 6.70 29.24 15.42
N GLU A 30 7.24 29.80 14.34
CA GLU A 30 7.14 29.22 13.00
C GLU A 30 8.00 27.96 12.89
N MET A 31 9.20 27.91 13.50
CA MET A 31 10.07 26.72 13.50
C MET A 31 9.39 25.48 14.07
N GLY A 32 8.69 25.60 15.21
CA GLY A 32 7.99 24.45 15.83
C GLY A 32 6.81 23.93 15.00
N MET A 33 6.01 24.84 14.41
CA MET A 33 4.92 24.49 13.50
C MET A 33 5.41 23.98 12.15
N THR A 34 6.47 24.56 11.58
CA THR A 34 7.06 24.11 10.30
C THR A 34 7.72 22.74 10.43
N GLN A 35 8.39 22.44 11.54
CA GLN A 35 9.00 21.12 11.76
C GLN A 35 7.95 20.03 11.97
N MET A 36 6.87 20.32 12.71
CA MET A 36 5.73 19.40 12.86
C MET A 36 5.02 19.13 11.53
N ASP A 37 4.82 20.18 10.73
CA ASP A 37 4.17 20.10 9.43
C ASP A 37 5.07 19.39 8.39
N GLN A 38 6.39 19.60 8.42
CA GLN A 38 7.37 18.84 7.61
C GLN A 38 7.37 17.36 7.97
N ASN A 39 7.36 17.01 9.26
CA ASN A 39 7.32 15.61 9.72
C ASN A 39 6.04 14.88 9.30
N LEU A 40 4.90 15.58 9.29
CA LEU A 40 3.63 15.01 8.81
C LEU A 40 3.65 14.83 7.29
N THR A 41 4.19 15.78 6.53
CA THR A 41 4.33 15.67 5.07
C THR A 41 5.23 14.50 4.68
N ALA A 42 6.41 14.36 5.28
CA ALA A 42 7.32 13.24 4.99
C ALA A 42 6.66 11.88 5.29
N PHE A 43 5.86 11.80 6.35
CA PHE A 43 5.08 10.59 6.66
C PHE A 43 4.00 10.29 5.62
N LEU A 44 3.27 11.31 5.15
CA LEU A 44 2.25 11.11 4.12
C LEU A 44 2.86 10.72 2.76
N GLU A 45 4.04 11.23 2.43
CA GLU A 45 4.79 10.79 1.25
C GLU A 45 5.18 9.32 1.34
N GLU A 46 5.63 8.86 2.52
CA GLU A 46 5.94 7.45 2.74
C GLU A 46 4.68 6.57 2.65
N ALA A 47 3.56 7.03 3.21
CA ALA A 47 2.27 6.36 3.10
C ALA A 47 1.82 6.20 1.62
N GLU A 48 2.07 7.21 0.77
CA GLU A 48 1.75 7.13 -0.66
C GLU A 48 2.65 6.13 -1.39
N LYS A 49 3.94 6.03 -1.04
CA LYS A 49 4.83 4.99 -1.61
C LYS A 49 4.33 3.58 -1.28
N VAL A 50 3.97 3.33 -0.02
CA VAL A 50 3.40 2.05 0.44
C VAL A 50 2.15 1.69 -0.39
N LYS A 51 1.29 2.68 -0.64
CA LYS A 51 0.08 2.49 -1.44
C LYS A 51 0.37 2.21 -2.92
N LEU A 52 1.38 2.83 -3.52
CA LEU A 52 1.82 2.51 -4.88
C LEU A 52 2.33 1.05 -4.97
N GLU A 53 3.01 0.57 -3.93
CA GLU A 53 3.40 -0.83 -3.84
C GLU A 53 2.19 -1.77 -3.69
N MET A 54 1.18 -1.40 -2.91
CA MET A 54 -0.09 -2.14 -2.81
C MET A 54 -0.82 -2.23 -4.14
N ASN A 55 -0.86 -1.13 -4.92
CA ASN A 55 -1.42 -1.14 -6.26
C ASN A 55 -0.65 -2.09 -7.17
N SER A 56 0.68 -2.15 -7.03
CA SER A 56 1.49 -3.12 -7.77
C SER A 56 1.11 -4.56 -7.43
N ILE A 57 0.85 -4.89 -6.16
CA ILE A 57 0.35 -6.22 -5.77
C ILE A 57 -0.98 -6.51 -6.47
N LYS A 58 -1.92 -5.56 -6.48
CA LYS A 58 -3.22 -5.73 -7.12
C LYS A 58 -3.10 -6.05 -8.62
N GLU A 59 -2.21 -5.36 -9.33
CA GLU A 59 -1.95 -5.64 -10.75
C GLU A 59 -1.30 -7.00 -10.96
N ILE A 60 -0.40 -7.44 -10.07
CA ILE A 60 0.17 -8.79 -10.12
C ILE A 60 -0.90 -9.86 -9.88
N LEU A 61 -1.80 -9.66 -8.90
CA LEU A 61 -2.89 -10.60 -8.63
C LEU A 61 -3.84 -10.75 -9.83
N ARG A 62 -4.13 -9.63 -10.51
CA ARG A 62 -4.93 -9.65 -11.73
C ARG A 62 -4.24 -10.43 -12.84
N ARG A 63 -2.95 -10.15 -13.09
CA ARG A 63 -2.18 -10.88 -14.08
C ARG A 63 -2.06 -12.37 -13.75
N LEU A 64 -1.81 -12.72 -12.50
CA LEU A 64 -1.75 -14.11 -12.02
C LEU A 64 -3.05 -14.85 -12.30
N GLN A 65 -4.20 -14.19 -12.08
CA GLN A 65 -5.51 -14.73 -12.42
C GLN A 65 -5.67 -14.91 -13.93
N ASP A 66 -5.33 -13.90 -14.73
CA ASP A 66 -5.45 -13.96 -16.20
C ASP A 66 -4.56 -15.08 -16.78
N THR A 67 -3.32 -15.21 -16.31
CA THR A 67 -2.38 -16.27 -16.70
C THR A 67 -2.86 -17.66 -16.28
N ASN A 68 -3.48 -17.78 -15.09
CA ASN A 68 -4.10 -19.04 -14.67
C ASN A 68 -5.28 -19.43 -15.57
N GLU A 69 -6.14 -18.48 -15.94
CA GLU A 69 -7.24 -18.74 -16.88
C GLU A 69 -6.73 -19.15 -18.26
N GLU A 70 -5.68 -18.49 -18.76
CA GLU A 70 -5.05 -18.85 -20.03
C GLU A 70 -4.54 -20.30 -20.04
N SER A 71 -3.98 -20.75 -18.91
CA SER A 71 -3.47 -22.12 -18.71
C SER A 71 -4.51 -23.22 -18.93
N LYS A 72 -5.81 -22.91 -18.77
CA LYS A 72 -6.91 -23.85 -18.95
C LYS A 72 -7.16 -24.20 -20.42
N SER A 73 -6.85 -23.27 -21.32
CA SER A 73 -7.10 -23.39 -22.76
C SER A 73 -5.90 -23.92 -23.56
N LEU A 74 -4.71 -23.92 -22.93
CA LEU A 74 -3.46 -24.33 -23.57
C LEU A 74 -3.17 -25.81 -23.32
N HIS A 75 -2.81 -26.52 -24.39
CA HIS A 75 -2.45 -27.95 -24.35
C HIS A 75 -1.06 -28.24 -24.93
N LYS A 76 -0.31 -27.20 -25.33
CA LYS A 76 1.06 -27.37 -25.85
C LYS A 76 2.07 -27.36 -24.68
N PRO A 77 2.96 -28.37 -24.56
CA PRO A 77 3.91 -28.46 -23.46
C PRO A 77 4.80 -27.21 -23.30
N GLU A 78 5.32 -26.65 -24.39
CA GLU A 78 6.16 -25.44 -24.34
C GLU A 78 5.40 -24.22 -23.80
N ALA A 79 4.12 -24.08 -24.16
CA ALA A 79 3.27 -22.99 -23.68
C ALA A 79 2.90 -23.18 -22.20
N LEU A 80 2.62 -24.41 -21.78
CA LEU A 80 2.34 -24.74 -20.37
C LEU A 80 3.52 -24.42 -19.45
N LYS A 81 4.74 -24.72 -19.91
CA LYS A 81 5.97 -24.37 -19.19
C LYS A 81 6.13 -22.86 -19.01
N SER A 82 5.92 -22.08 -20.09
CA SER A 82 6.00 -20.62 -20.04
C SER A 82 4.97 -20.02 -19.07
N ILE A 83 3.74 -20.52 -19.10
CA ILE A 83 2.65 -20.10 -18.21
C ILE A 83 3.00 -20.41 -16.75
N ARG A 84 3.50 -21.61 -16.46
CA ARG A 84 3.98 -22.01 -15.13
C ARG A 84 5.06 -21.07 -14.62
N ASP A 85 6.07 -20.79 -15.44
CA ASP A 85 7.17 -19.92 -15.05
C ASP A 85 6.67 -18.49 -14.75
N GLY A 86 5.65 -18.02 -15.49
CA GLY A 86 4.93 -16.77 -15.22
C GLY A 86 4.16 -16.77 -13.89
N ILE A 87 3.36 -17.82 -13.63
CA ILE A 87 2.63 -18.01 -12.36
C ILE A 87 3.60 -17.99 -11.17
N ASN A 88 4.69 -18.74 -11.26
CA ASN A 88 5.69 -18.84 -10.20
C ASN A 88 6.37 -17.48 -9.95
N SER A 89 6.73 -16.76 -11.02
CA SER A 89 7.30 -15.42 -10.93
C SER A 89 6.35 -14.45 -10.23
N ASP A 90 5.06 -14.48 -10.56
CA ASP A 90 4.04 -13.60 -10.00
C ASP A 90 3.76 -13.90 -8.52
N ILE A 91 3.68 -15.18 -8.14
CA ILE A 91 3.56 -15.62 -6.73
C ILE A 91 4.73 -15.07 -5.90
N VAL A 92 5.96 -15.27 -6.35
CA VAL A 92 7.16 -14.78 -5.67
C VAL A 92 7.16 -13.26 -5.57
N ALA A 93 6.74 -12.56 -6.63
CA ALA A 93 6.65 -11.11 -6.65
C ALA A 93 5.62 -10.56 -5.64
N VAL A 94 4.45 -11.19 -5.52
CA VAL A 94 3.43 -10.83 -4.52
C VAL A 94 4.00 -10.97 -3.11
N LEU A 95 4.58 -12.13 -2.79
CA LEU A 95 5.13 -12.40 -1.45
C LEU A 95 6.27 -11.45 -1.09
N LYS A 96 7.18 -11.16 -2.04
CA LYS A 96 8.27 -10.21 -1.83
C LYS A 96 7.76 -8.81 -1.55
N LYS A 97 6.78 -8.32 -2.33
CA LYS A 97 6.18 -7.00 -2.13
C LYS A 97 5.40 -6.92 -0.82
N ALA A 98 4.65 -7.96 -0.48
CA ALA A 98 3.93 -8.01 0.79
C ALA A 98 4.86 -7.91 2.00
N ARG A 99 6.02 -8.61 1.97
CA ARG A 99 7.06 -8.50 2.99
C ARG A 99 7.69 -7.10 3.06
N ALA A 100 7.91 -6.46 1.91
CA ALA A 100 8.43 -5.10 1.85
C ALA A 100 7.43 -4.09 2.46
N ILE A 101 6.16 -4.16 2.07
CA ILE A 101 5.09 -3.31 2.61
C ILE A 101 4.94 -3.52 4.12
N ARG A 102 4.98 -4.78 4.60
CA ARG A 102 4.99 -5.09 6.03
C ARG A 102 6.13 -4.35 6.75
N SER A 103 7.35 -4.44 6.23
CA SER A 103 8.51 -3.75 6.82
C SER A 103 8.35 -2.23 6.81
N GLN A 104 7.76 -1.65 5.76
CA GLN A 104 7.46 -0.22 5.69
C GLN A 104 6.42 0.19 6.74
N LEU A 105 5.38 -0.64 6.96
CA LEU A 105 4.37 -0.38 7.99
C LEU A 105 4.96 -0.42 9.41
N GLU A 106 5.87 -1.36 9.69
CA GLU A 106 6.60 -1.40 10.97
C GLU A 106 7.48 -0.16 11.17
N GLU A 107 8.11 0.34 10.10
CA GLU A 107 8.87 1.59 10.15
C GLU A 107 7.95 2.80 10.41
N MET A 108 6.77 2.82 9.78
CA MET A 108 5.76 3.86 10.03
C MET A 108 5.28 3.82 11.48
N ASP A 109 5.05 2.63 12.07
CA ASP A 109 4.69 2.48 13.48
C ASP A 109 5.80 3.00 14.40
N ARG A 110 7.07 2.68 14.10
CA ARG A 110 8.22 3.19 14.85
C ARG A 110 8.33 4.71 14.73
N SER A 111 8.13 5.26 13.53
CA SER A 111 8.09 6.70 13.27
C SER A 111 6.98 7.38 14.08
N ASN A 112 5.79 6.75 14.17
CA ASN A 112 4.69 7.24 14.99
C ASN A 112 5.05 7.25 16.49
N ALA A 113 5.67 6.18 17.00
CA ALA A 113 6.13 6.11 18.39
C ALA A 113 7.19 7.16 18.72
N ILE A 114 8.11 7.46 17.79
CA ILE A 114 9.11 8.53 17.94
C ILE A 114 8.41 9.90 17.93
N ASN A 115 7.47 10.12 17.01
CA ASN A 115 6.74 11.38 16.91
C ASN A 115 5.98 11.71 18.20
N ARG A 116 5.43 10.71 18.90
CA ARG A 116 4.77 10.90 20.22
C ARG A 116 5.68 11.50 21.30
N ARG A 117 7.01 11.40 21.15
CA ARG A 117 7.98 11.97 22.09
C ARG A 117 8.24 13.46 21.82
N LEU A 118 7.82 13.99 20.67
CA LEU A 118 7.99 15.40 20.33
C LEU A 118 6.93 16.27 21.01
N SER A 119 7.32 17.48 21.40
CA SER A 119 6.40 18.46 21.99
C SER A 119 5.28 18.80 21.01
N GLY A 120 4.02 18.72 21.46
CA GLY A 120 2.84 18.95 20.61
C GLY A 120 2.34 17.72 19.83
N CYS A 121 3.11 16.63 19.75
CA CYS A 121 2.74 15.40 19.02
C CYS A 121 2.35 14.23 19.94
N LYS A 122 2.06 14.50 21.22
CA LYS A 122 1.73 13.46 22.22
C LYS A 122 0.56 12.58 21.76
N GLU A 123 0.45 11.41 22.38
CA GLU A 123 -0.65 10.47 22.11
C GLU A 123 -2.02 11.16 22.20
N GLY A 124 -2.88 10.89 21.22
CA GLY A 124 -4.22 11.45 21.15
C GLY A 124 -4.31 12.86 20.56
N THR A 125 -3.18 13.48 20.21
CA THR A 125 -3.17 14.72 19.41
C THR A 125 -3.72 14.46 17.99
N LEU A 126 -4.15 15.52 17.30
CA LEU A 126 -4.68 15.39 15.94
C LEU A 126 -3.66 14.79 14.96
N VAL A 127 -2.39 15.17 15.08
CA VAL A 127 -1.30 14.63 14.26
C VAL A 127 -1.09 13.14 14.54
N ASP A 128 -1.06 12.75 15.82
CA ASP A 128 -0.93 11.34 16.22
C ASP A 128 -2.13 10.50 15.73
N ARG A 129 -3.36 11.00 15.88
CA ARG A 129 -4.58 10.34 15.38
C ARG A 129 -4.55 10.17 13.86
N THR A 130 -4.15 11.21 13.13
CA THR A 130 -4.06 11.16 11.66
C THR A 130 -3.05 10.12 11.22
N ARG A 131 -1.85 10.14 11.80
CA ARG A 131 -0.79 9.19 11.45
C ARG A 131 -1.17 7.76 11.79
N SER A 132 -1.76 7.55 12.98
CA SER A 132 -2.27 6.23 13.39
C SER A 132 -3.36 5.75 12.44
N ALA A 133 -4.35 6.59 12.10
CA ALA A 133 -5.43 6.22 11.18
C ALA A 133 -4.91 5.84 9.79
N VAL A 134 -3.92 6.58 9.26
CA VAL A 134 -3.29 6.28 7.96
C VAL A 134 -2.56 4.93 8.00
N THR A 135 -1.68 4.71 8.97
CA THR A 135 -0.95 3.44 9.10
C THR A 135 -1.92 2.26 9.26
N ASN A 136 -3.01 2.44 10.02
CA ASN A 136 -4.01 1.39 10.25
C ASN A 136 -4.82 1.08 8.99
N GLY A 137 -5.21 2.11 8.24
CA GLY A 137 -5.89 1.95 6.95
C GLY A 137 -5.03 1.16 5.96
N LEU A 138 -3.73 1.47 5.89
CA LEU A 138 -2.78 0.73 5.06
C LEU A 138 -2.62 -0.72 5.53
N ARG A 139 -2.52 -0.99 6.84
CA ARG A 139 -2.46 -2.36 7.38
C ARG A 139 -3.69 -3.17 7.04
N LYS A 140 -4.89 -2.59 7.23
CA LYS A 140 -6.15 -3.22 6.81
C LYS A 140 -6.13 -3.53 5.32
N LYS A 141 -5.61 -2.61 4.49
CA LYS A 141 -5.52 -2.82 3.04
C LYS A 141 -4.54 -3.93 2.66
N LEU A 142 -3.39 -4.04 3.32
CA LEU A 142 -2.47 -5.16 3.13
C LEU A 142 -3.15 -6.50 3.46
N LYS A 143 -3.86 -6.56 4.60
CA LYS A 143 -4.61 -7.75 5.01
C LYS A 143 -5.63 -8.17 3.95
N GLU A 144 -6.42 -7.23 3.44
CA GLU A 144 -7.37 -7.48 2.34
C GLU A 144 -6.66 -8.07 1.11
N LEU A 145 -5.55 -7.48 0.66
CA LEU A 145 -4.80 -7.99 -0.50
C LEU A 145 -4.25 -9.40 -0.28
N MET A 146 -3.80 -9.71 0.94
CA MET A 146 -3.33 -11.06 1.28
C MET A 146 -4.47 -12.07 1.36
N MET A 147 -5.67 -11.66 1.78
CA MET A 147 -6.88 -12.48 1.71
C MET A 147 -7.31 -12.72 0.26
N ASP A 148 -7.25 -11.71 -0.60
CA ASP A 148 -7.51 -11.86 -2.04
C ASP A 148 -6.53 -12.85 -2.68
N PHE A 149 -5.24 -12.77 -2.33
CA PHE A 149 -4.21 -13.70 -2.78
C PHE A 149 -4.46 -15.14 -2.28
N GLN A 150 -4.79 -15.32 -1.00
CA GLN A 150 -5.18 -16.62 -0.44
C GLN A 150 -6.36 -17.23 -1.20
N GLY A 151 -7.38 -16.42 -1.47
CA GLY A 151 -8.57 -16.86 -2.20
C GLY A 151 -8.27 -17.26 -3.65
N LEU A 152 -7.44 -16.47 -4.35
CA LEU A 152 -6.98 -16.82 -5.70
C LEU A 152 -6.20 -18.13 -5.70
N ARG A 153 -5.25 -18.28 -4.77
CA ARG A 153 -4.45 -19.50 -4.63
C ARG A 153 -5.31 -20.74 -4.38
N GLN A 154 -6.30 -20.64 -3.49
CA GLN A 154 -7.22 -21.75 -3.21
C GLN A 154 -8.04 -22.14 -4.44
N ARG A 155 -8.50 -21.16 -5.23
CA ARG A 155 -9.17 -21.43 -6.51
C ARG A 155 -8.24 -22.15 -7.49
N MET A 156 -7.02 -21.65 -7.68
CA MET A 156 -6.03 -22.27 -8.56
C MET A 156 -5.74 -23.73 -8.17
N MET A 157 -5.60 -24.00 -6.87
CA MET A 157 -5.37 -25.37 -6.38
C MET A 157 -6.58 -26.29 -6.63
N THR A 158 -7.79 -25.78 -6.43
CA THR A 158 -9.03 -26.55 -6.68
C THR A 158 -9.16 -26.89 -8.16
N GLU A 159 -8.98 -25.91 -9.04
CA GLU A 159 -9.01 -26.09 -10.50
C GLU A 159 -7.94 -27.06 -10.99
N TYR A 160 -6.77 -27.04 -10.36
CA TYR A 160 -5.70 -27.98 -10.66
C TYR A 160 -6.09 -29.42 -10.29
N LYS A 161 -6.60 -29.65 -9.07
CA LYS A 161 -7.10 -30.97 -8.64
C LYS A 161 -8.18 -31.51 -9.58
N GLU A 162 -9.13 -30.67 -9.97
CA GLU A 162 -10.17 -31.03 -10.94
C GLU A 162 -9.58 -31.44 -12.30
N THR A 163 -8.58 -30.70 -12.78
CA THR A 163 -7.89 -31.00 -14.05
C THR A 163 -7.17 -32.35 -13.98
N VAL A 164 -6.45 -32.62 -12.89
CA VAL A 164 -5.78 -33.91 -12.66
C VAL A 164 -6.81 -35.04 -12.61
N GLY A 165 -7.90 -34.88 -11.85
CA GLY A 165 -8.96 -35.88 -11.76
C GLY A 165 -9.61 -36.20 -13.11
N ARG A 166 -9.88 -35.18 -13.94
CA ARG A 166 -10.41 -35.38 -15.30
C ARG A 166 -9.44 -36.13 -16.20
N ARG A 167 -8.15 -35.79 -16.15
CA ARG A 167 -7.10 -36.46 -16.92
C ARG A 167 -6.90 -37.91 -16.48
N TYR A 168 -6.91 -38.16 -15.17
CA TYR A 168 -6.86 -39.51 -14.61
C TYR A 168 -8.03 -40.36 -15.12
N PHE A 169 -9.26 -39.85 -15.03
CA PHE A 169 -10.45 -40.56 -15.53
C PHE A 169 -10.37 -40.84 -17.03
N THR A 170 -9.88 -39.88 -17.83
CA THR A 170 -9.73 -40.06 -19.29
C THR A 170 -8.79 -41.21 -19.65
N VAL A 171 -7.82 -41.50 -18.77
CA VAL A 171 -6.77 -42.49 -19.00
C VAL A 171 -7.07 -43.85 -18.37
N THR A 172 -7.79 -43.89 -17.25
CA THR A 172 -8.05 -45.12 -16.47
C THR A 172 -9.49 -45.57 -16.52
N GLY A 173 -10.42 -44.69 -16.91
CA GLY A 173 -11.87 -44.94 -16.81
C GLY A 173 -12.44 -44.92 -15.39
N GLU A 174 -11.60 -44.71 -14.36
CA GLU A 174 -11.99 -44.69 -12.96
C GLU A 174 -11.88 -43.28 -12.37
N HIS A 175 -12.78 -42.94 -11.44
CA HIS A 175 -12.69 -41.70 -10.69
C HIS A 175 -11.67 -41.87 -9.56
N PRO A 176 -10.61 -41.04 -9.50
CA PRO A 176 -9.65 -41.12 -8.42
C PRO A 176 -10.23 -40.54 -7.14
N ASP A 177 -9.93 -41.15 -6.00
CA ASP A 177 -10.16 -40.55 -4.69
C ASP A 177 -9.26 -39.33 -4.49
N GLU A 178 -9.67 -38.41 -3.62
CA GLU A 178 -8.92 -37.20 -3.29
C GLU A 178 -7.49 -37.53 -2.82
N GLU A 179 -7.32 -38.61 -2.05
CA GLU A 179 -6.00 -39.08 -1.60
C GLU A 179 -5.08 -39.52 -2.75
N VAL A 180 -5.66 -40.07 -3.82
CA VAL A 180 -4.93 -40.48 -5.02
C VAL A 180 -4.49 -39.24 -5.80
N ILE A 181 -5.39 -38.25 -5.95
CA ILE A 181 -5.04 -36.96 -6.54
C ILE A 181 -3.92 -36.30 -5.74
N ASP A 182 -4.05 -36.21 -4.41
CA ASP A 182 -3.04 -35.59 -3.56
C ASP A 182 -1.70 -36.36 -3.61
N LYS A 183 -1.71 -37.69 -3.73
CA LYS A 183 -0.49 -38.47 -3.97
C LYS A 183 0.15 -38.14 -5.31
N ILE A 184 -0.63 -38.01 -6.38
CA ILE A 184 -0.13 -37.62 -7.71
C ILE A 184 0.48 -36.21 -7.66
N ILE A 185 -0.13 -35.31 -6.88
CA ILE A 185 0.31 -33.91 -6.70
C ILE A 185 1.49 -33.76 -5.73
N SER A 186 1.65 -34.66 -4.76
CA SER A 186 2.72 -34.57 -3.76
C SER A 186 3.96 -35.38 -4.16
N SER A 187 3.75 -36.48 -4.87
CA SER A 187 4.78 -37.39 -5.32
C SER A 187 5.06 -37.20 -6.81
N GLY A 188 5.65 -36.08 -7.18
CA GLY A 188 6.19 -35.85 -8.54
C GLY A 188 7.36 -36.78 -8.94
N ASN A 189 7.49 -37.96 -8.31
CA ASN A 189 8.37 -39.10 -8.64
C ASN A 189 8.15 -40.33 -7.70
N GLY A 190 7.02 -40.46 -7.00
CA GLY A 190 6.78 -41.56 -6.05
C GLY A 190 5.86 -42.65 -6.61
N GLN A 191 5.83 -43.81 -5.93
CA GLN A 191 5.12 -45.05 -6.30
C GLN A 191 3.70 -44.84 -6.89
N GLY A 192 2.94 -43.85 -6.43
CA GLY A 192 1.59 -43.57 -6.94
C GLY A 192 1.54 -43.05 -8.38
N GLY A 193 2.54 -42.27 -8.81
CA GLY A 193 2.67 -41.80 -10.20
C GLY A 193 3.15 -42.91 -11.14
N GLU A 194 4.11 -43.73 -10.69
CA GLU A 194 4.59 -44.89 -11.45
C GLU A 194 3.52 -45.97 -11.63
N GLU A 195 2.77 -46.29 -10.58
CA GLU A 195 1.68 -47.27 -10.64
C GLU A 195 0.55 -46.80 -11.56
N PHE A 196 0.19 -45.51 -11.50
CA PHE A 196 -0.70 -44.86 -12.45
C PHE A 196 -0.18 -44.95 -13.89
N LEU A 197 1.09 -44.60 -14.14
CA LEU A 197 1.70 -44.71 -15.46
C LEU A 197 1.66 -46.14 -16.01
N SER A 198 2.05 -47.11 -15.19
CA SER A 198 2.20 -48.50 -15.61
C SER A 198 0.85 -49.08 -16.02
N ARG A 199 -0.19 -48.82 -15.22
CA ARG A 199 -1.56 -49.28 -15.49
C ARG A 199 -2.16 -48.60 -16.71
N ALA A 200 -1.99 -47.28 -16.82
CA ALA A 200 -2.43 -46.48 -17.96
C ALA A 200 -1.79 -46.92 -19.29
N ILE A 201 -0.46 -47.13 -19.30
CA ILE A 201 0.29 -47.57 -20.47
C ILE A 201 -0.20 -48.94 -20.96
N GLN A 202 -0.56 -49.83 -20.03
CA GLN A 202 -1.00 -51.19 -20.34
C GLN A 202 -2.39 -51.22 -21.00
N GLU A 203 -3.29 -50.31 -20.64
CA GLU A 203 -4.66 -50.26 -21.16
C GLU A 203 -4.82 -49.38 -22.41
N HIS A 204 -4.16 -48.22 -22.47
CA HIS A 204 -4.45 -47.18 -23.47
C HIS A 204 -3.28 -46.90 -24.45
N GLY A 205 -2.15 -47.59 -24.27
CA GLY A 205 -0.95 -47.46 -25.10
C GLY A 205 -0.06 -46.26 -24.73
N ARG A 206 1.25 -46.40 -24.96
CA ARG A 206 2.28 -45.46 -24.46
C ARG A 206 2.07 -43.99 -24.87
N GLY A 207 1.60 -43.71 -26.09
CA GLY A 207 1.58 -42.35 -26.66
C GLY A 207 0.67 -41.36 -25.92
N LYS A 208 -0.63 -41.68 -25.79
CA LYS A 208 -1.62 -40.81 -25.13
C LYS A 208 -1.37 -40.66 -23.62
N VAL A 209 -0.85 -41.71 -23.01
CA VAL A 209 -0.56 -41.75 -21.57
C VAL A 209 0.64 -40.86 -21.26
N LEU A 210 1.70 -40.93 -22.05
CA LEU A 210 2.90 -40.12 -21.82
C LEU A 210 2.61 -38.62 -21.95
N GLU A 211 1.81 -38.21 -22.93
CA GLU A 211 1.38 -36.82 -23.10
C GLU A 211 0.57 -36.33 -21.89
N THR A 212 -0.40 -37.13 -21.43
CA THR A 212 -1.24 -36.80 -20.27
C THR A 212 -0.41 -36.70 -18.98
N VAL A 213 0.56 -37.60 -18.81
CA VAL A 213 1.48 -37.62 -17.67
C VAL A 213 2.36 -36.37 -17.66
N VAL A 214 2.94 -36.00 -18.79
CA VAL A 214 3.78 -34.80 -18.90
C VAL A 214 2.95 -33.55 -18.57
N GLU A 215 1.71 -33.48 -19.06
CA GLU A 215 0.79 -32.39 -18.75
C GLU A 215 0.45 -32.32 -17.24
N ILE A 216 0.25 -33.48 -16.57
CA ILE A 216 0.02 -33.56 -15.12
C ILE A 216 1.26 -33.12 -14.35
N GLN A 217 2.45 -33.56 -14.77
CA GLN A 217 3.74 -33.26 -14.12
C GLN A 217 4.12 -31.78 -14.24
N ASP A 218 3.93 -31.17 -15.41
CA ASP A 218 4.21 -29.74 -15.59
C ASP A 218 3.30 -28.87 -14.72
N ARG A 219 2.04 -29.28 -14.56
CA ARG A 219 1.10 -28.59 -13.66
C ARG A 219 1.35 -28.90 -12.18
N HIS A 220 1.90 -30.07 -11.84
CA HIS A 220 2.33 -30.41 -10.47
C HIS A 220 3.34 -29.42 -9.94
N ASP A 221 4.33 -29.03 -10.75
CA ASP A 221 5.33 -28.06 -10.33
C ASP A 221 4.74 -26.68 -10.02
N ALA A 222 3.68 -26.27 -10.73
CA ALA A 222 2.93 -25.05 -10.43
C ALA A 222 2.18 -25.18 -9.08
N ALA A 223 1.52 -26.31 -8.86
CA ALA A 223 0.79 -26.60 -7.63
C ALA A 223 1.70 -26.64 -6.40
N LYS A 224 2.90 -27.19 -6.55
CA LYS A 224 3.92 -27.21 -5.50
C LYS A 224 4.36 -25.80 -5.09
N GLU A 225 4.49 -24.88 -6.05
CA GLU A 225 4.84 -23.49 -5.74
C GLU A 225 3.67 -22.75 -5.07
N ILE A 226 2.44 -23.03 -5.51
CA ILE A 226 1.22 -22.61 -4.83
C ILE A 226 1.25 -23.10 -3.38
N GLU A 227 1.49 -24.38 -3.11
CA GLU A 227 1.59 -24.90 -1.74
C GLU A 227 2.72 -24.25 -0.95
N ARG A 228 3.90 -24.04 -1.55
CA ARG A 228 5.01 -23.35 -0.89
C ARG A 228 4.63 -21.92 -0.48
N SER A 229 3.90 -21.22 -1.35
CA SER A 229 3.41 -19.87 -1.06
C SER A 229 2.43 -19.81 0.11
N LEU A 230 1.77 -20.92 0.48
CA LEU A 230 0.89 -20.98 1.65
C LEU A 230 1.63 -20.76 2.96
N LEU A 231 2.78 -21.41 3.13
CA LEU A 231 3.58 -21.25 4.35
C LEU A 231 4.08 -19.81 4.50
N GLU A 232 4.54 -19.22 3.41
CA GLU A 232 5.00 -17.83 3.41
C GLU A 232 3.86 -16.84 3.65
N LEU A 233 2.70 -17.07 3.04
CA LEU A 233 1.51 -16.24 3.26
C LEU A 233 0.99 -16.36 4.69
N HIS A 234 1.02 -17.56 5.26
CA HIS A 234 0.67 -17.78 6.66
C HIS A 234 1.58 -17.00 7.60
N GLN A 235 2.90 -17.00 7.35
CA GLN A 235 3.83 -16.17 8.12
C GLN A 235 3.45 -14.69 8.05
N ILE A 236 3.14 -14.17 6.85
CA ILE A 236 2.70 -12.78 6.69
C ILE A 236 1.42 -12.50 7.48
N PHE A 237 0.48 -13.45 7.53
CA PHE A 237 -0.75 -13.31 8.34
C PHE A 237 -0.46 -13.29 9.84
N LEU A 238 0.43 -14.14 10.34
CA LEU A 238 0.84 -14.14 11.74
C LEU A 238 1.51 -12.81 12.11
N ASP A 239 2.44 -12.35 11.27
CA ASP A 239 3.11 -11.06 11.48
C ASP A 239 2.10 -9.91 11.47
N MET A 240 1.09 -9.94 10.58
CA MET A 240 0.01 -8.96 10.57
C MET A 240 -0.89 -9.03 11.81
N ALA A 241 -1.16 -10.23 12.32
CA ALA A 241 -1.95 -10.40 13.54
C ALA A 241 -1.24 -9.73 14.73
N VAL A 242 0.08 -9.94 14.86
CA VAL A 242 0.91 -9.27 15.89
C VAL A 242 0.85 -7.75 15.75
N MET A 243 0.97 -7.22 14.52
CA MET A 243 0.89 -5.77 14.29
C MET A 243 -0.49 -5.17 14.60
N VAL A 244 -1.58 -5.94 14.44
CA VAL A 244 -2.95 -5.51 14.77
C VAL A 244 -3.20 -5.59 16.28
N GLU A 245 -2.77 -6.67 16.93
CA GLU A 245 -2.92 -6.85 18.39
C GLU A 245 -2.15 -5.79 19.17
N ALA A 246 -0.94 -5.45 18.73
CA ALA A 246 -0.12 -4.39 19.32
C ALA A 246 -0.77 -2.99 19.31
N GLN A 247 -1.80 -2.78 18.48
CA GLN A 247 -2.51 -1.50 18.36
C GLN A 247 -3.88 -1.44 19.05
N GLY A 248 -4.46 -2.58 19.44
CA GLY A 248 -5.78 -2.65 20.10
C GLY A 248 -6.98 -2.41 19.18
N GLU A 249 -8.20 -2.61 19.72
CA GLU A 249 -9.52 -2.65 19.05
C GLU A 249 -10.00 -1.31 18.42
N LYS A 250 -9.11 -0.33 18.18
CA LYS A 250 -9.46 0.98 17.59
C LYS A 250 -9.33 1.00 16.06
N MET A 251 -9.65 -0.11 15.39
CA MET A 251 -9.59 -0.19 13.92
C MET A 251 -10.88 0.31 13.24
N ASP A 252 -11.98 0.46 14.00
CA ASP A 252 -13.31 0.79 13.43
C ASP A 252 -13.58 2.29 13.25
N ASP A 253 -12.77 3.19 13.81
CA ASP A 253 -12.99 4.65 13.72
C ASP A 253 -12.11 5.34 12.65
N ILE A 254 -11.49 4.56 11.75
CA ILE A 254 -10.55 5.06 10.74
C ILE A 254 -11.23 6.02 9.76
N GLU A 255 -12.45 5.70 9.33
CA GLU A 255 -13.15 6.47 8.30
C GLU A 255 -13.51 7.88 8.81
N HIS A 256 -13.94 7.99 10.07
CA HIS A 256 -14.25 9.26 10.70
C HIS A 256 -12.99 10.10 10.99
N HIS A 257 -11.90 9.48 11.40
CA HIS A 257 -10.65 10.19 11.68
C HIS A 257 -9.94 10.70 10.42
N VAL A 258 -10.00 10.00 9.29
CA VAL A 258 -9.38 10.50 8.05
C VAL A 258 -10.23 11.56 7.36
N VAL A 259 -11.57 11.47 7.42
CA VAL A 259 -12.44 12.56 6.96
C VAL A 259 -12.17 13.85 7.74
N ASN A 260 -12.02 13.76 9.07
CA ASN A 260 -11.67 14.90 9.91
C ASN A 260 -10.26 15.44 9.62
N ALA A 261 -9.29 14.57 9.33
CA ALA A 261 -7.94 14.99 8.91
C ALA A 261 -7.96 15.74 7.57
N ALA A 262 -8.75 15.28 6.60
CA ALA A 262 -8.93 15.95 5.31
C ALA A 262 -9.60 17.32 5.45
N GLN A 263 -10.59 17.44 6.33
CA GLN A 263 -11.23 18.73 6.65
C GLN A 263 -10.26 19.69 7.34
N TYR A 264 -9.49 19.23 8.33
CA TYR A 264 -8.49 20.05 9.02
C TYR A 264 -7.39 20.57 8.08
N VAL A 265 -6.96 19.75 7.14
CA VAL A 265 -6.00 20.14 6.11
C VAL A 265 -6.56 21.23 5.20
N ASN A 266 -7.81 21.08 4.76
CA ASN A 266 -8.49 22.06 3.93
C ASN A 266 -8.65 23.40 4.67
N ASP A 267 -9.01 23.34 5.96
CA ASP A 267 -9.16 24.52 6.79
C ASP A 267 -7.82 25.15 7.17
N GLY A 268 -6.77 24.36 7.40
CA GLY A 268 -5.39 24.82 7.56
C GLY A 268 -4.88 25.56 6.33
N ALA A 269 -5.14 25.02 5.13
CA ALA A 269 -4.80 25.67 3.88
C ALA A 269 -5.56 26.99 3.66
N LYS A 270 -6.86 27.04 4.00
CA LYS A 270 -7.67 28.28 3.97
C LYS A 270 -7.15 29.31 4.97
N ASN A 271 -6.78 28.89 6.18
CA ASN A 271 -6.28 29.77 7.23
C ASN A 271 -4.92 30.37 6.86
N LEU A 272 -4.00 29.59 6.26
CA LEU A 272 -2.75 30.11 5.70
C LEU A 272 -2.99 31.14 4.59
N LYS A 273 -3.94 30.85 3.68
CA LYS A 273 -4.30 31.78 2.59
C LYS A 273 -4.89 33.09 3.13
N THR A 274 -5.66 33.00 4.20
CA THR A 274 -6.28 34.14 4.90
C THR A 274 -5.25 34.95 5.67
N ALA A 275 -4.36 34.30 6.41
CA ALA A 275 -3.24 34.93 7.11
C ALA A 275 -2.31 35.70 6.14
N LYS A 276 -2.01 35.13 4.97
CA LYS A 276 -1.26 35.82 3.90
C LYS A 276 -1.95 37.09 3.41
N LYS A 277 -3.29 37.06 3.29
CA LYS A 277 -4.09 38.25 2.91
C LYS A 277 -3.96 39.35 3.97
N TYR A 278 -4.05 39.00 5.25
CA TYR A 278 -3.88 39.92 6.37
C TYR A 278 -2.44 40.47 6.47
N GLN A 279 -1.41 39.65 6.28
CA GLN A 279 -0.01 40.08 6.29
C GLN A 279 0.30 41.05 5.14
N LYS A 280 -0.29 40.83 3.95
CA LYS A 280 -0.14 41.72 2.80
C LYS A 280 -0.87 43.06 2.99
N SER A 281 -2.03 43.08 3.66
CA SER A 281 -2.74 44.33 3.99
C SER A 281 -2.08 45.09 5.14
N SER A 282 -1.52 44.40 6.13
CA SER A 282 -0.83 45.01 7.27
C SER A 282 0.38 45.83 6.83
N ARG A 283 1.18 45.32 5.88
CA ARG A 283 2.31 46.06 5.28
C ARG A 283 1.89 47.40 4.67
N LYS A 284 0.73 47.47 4.02
CA LYS A 284 0.20 48.73 3.45
C LYS A 284 -0.20 49.73 4.53
N CYS A 285 -0.81 49.24 5.62
CA CYS A 285 -1.19 50.07 6.76
C CYS A 285 0.02 50.63 7.50
N MET A 286 1.08 49.81 7.68
CA MET A 286 2.34 50.24 8.28
C MET A 286 3.02 51.36 7.49
N PHE A 287 3.06 51.26 6.14
CA PHE A 287 3.59 52.32 5.28
C PHE A 287 2.82 53.64 5.43
N ILE A 288 1.49 53.57 5.49
CA ILE A 288 0.66 54.77 5.71
C ILE A 288 0.94 55.38 7.08
N GLY A 289 1.08 54.56 8.14
CA GLY A 289 1.41 55.01 9.48
C GLY A 289 2.77 55.73 9.56
N VAL A 290 3.81 55.20 8.90
CA VAL A 290 5.15 55.82 8.85
C VAL A 290 5.12 57.16 8.12
N ILE A 291 4.38 57.27 7.02
CA ILE A 291 4.25 58.54 6.27
C ILE A 291 3.57 59.61 7.14
N VAL A 292 2.49 59.26 7.86
CA VAL A 292 1.80 60.20 8.76
C VAL A 292 2.72 60.65 9.90
N LEU A 293 3.52 59.75 10.47
CA LEU A 293 4.50 60.07 11.51
C LEU A 293 5.56 61.07 11.00
N LEU A 294 6.09 60.86 9.80
CA LEU A 294 7.10 61.77 9.19
C LEU A 294 6.53 63.17 8.93
N ILE A 295 5.27 63.26 8.50
CA ILE A 295 4.58 64.54 8.30
C ILE A 295 4.42 65.29 9.63
N LEU A 296 4.02 64.58 10.70
CA LEU A 296 3.91 65.20 12.04
C LEU A 296 5.25 65.73 12.54
N ILE A 297 6.33 64.97 12.33
CA ILE A 297 7.69 65.40 12.70
C ILE A 297 8.08 66.67 11.94
N LEU A 298 7.82 66.74 10.62
CA LEU A 298 8.09 67.95 9.82
C LEU A 298 7.30 69.16 10.30
N ILE A 299 6.01 68.99 10.64
CA ILE A 299 5.16 70.08 11.15
C ILE A 299 5.70 70.65 12.46
N VAL A 300 6.30 69.82 13.32
CA VAL A 300 6.88 70.28 14.59
C VAL A 300 8.26 70.91 14.38
N ILE A 301 9.11 70.33 13.52
CA ILE A 301 10.51 70.78 13.35
C ILE A 301 10.61 72.10 12.57
N ILE A 302 9.80 72.31 11.52
CA ILE A 302 9.86 73.51 10.66
C ILE A 302 9.63 74.83 11.44
N PRO A 303 8.59 74.98 12.29
CA PRO A 303 8.37 76.21 13.04
C PRO A 303 9.46 76.45 14.09
N ILE A 304 9.98 75.38 14.71
CA ILE A 304 11.09 75.48 15.66
C ILE A 304 12.35 75.97 14.94
N ALA A 305 12.73 75.35 13.82
CA ALA A 305 13.91 75.74 13.04
C ALA A 305 13.80 77.18 12.50
N THR A 306 12.63 77.58 11.99
CA THR A 306 12.41 78.95 11.50
C THR A 306 12.37 80.01 12.60
N SER A 307 12.02 79.63 13.85
CA SER A 307 12.12 80.53 15.01
C SER A 307 13.57 80.78 15.44
N PHE A 308 14.45 79.77 15.34
CA PHE A 308 15.87 79.91 15.66
C PHE A 308 16.66 80.70 14.61
N THR A 309 16.28 80.62 13.33
CA THR A 309 16.96 81.39 12.26
C THR A 309 16.54 82.86 12.21
N LYS A 310 15.45 83.24 12.88
CA LYS A 310 14.97 84.63 12.97
C LYS A 310 15.39 85.37 14.25
N SER A 311 16.13 84.72 15.14
CA SER A 311 16.76 85.34 16.31
C SER A 311 18.24 85.61 16.04
#